data_AF-A0A7S7LX96-F1
#
_entry.id   AF-A0A7S7LX96-F1
#
_cell.length_a   1.000
_cell.length_b   1.000
_cell.length_c   1.000
_cell.angle_alpha   90.00
_cell.angle_beta   90.00
_cell.angle_gamma   90.00
#
_symmetry.space_group_name_H-M   'P 1'
#
loop_
_entity.id
_entity.type
_entity.pdbx_description
1 polymer ?
#
loop_
_entity_poly.entity_id
_entity_poly.type
_entity_poly.pdbx_seq_one_letter_code
_entity_poly.pdbx_strand_id
1 'polypeptide(L)'
;MNLDNRQITILLLPFIIAILTYIFSDAIAQHARYFFPVYEEYADKNLKNKAEIYLQIEAQNESYMKVIKDVENRNKNSQWVSNNVLYNAISKNDSNTDTTTQPAKQLSQDYPLILQMSFPKKDMAIISGKIVKLNNTIHNAKLISIEQRRVLLQFKEKQKWLYMFN
;
A
#
# COMPACT_ATOMS: atom_id res chain seq x y z
N MET A 1 -30.17 -47.84 69.12
CA MET A 1 -30.56 -47.76 67.70
C MET A 1 -29.26 -47.59 66.91
N ASN A 2 -28.66 -48.70 66.47
CA ASN A 2 -27.41 -48.65 65.71
C ASN A 2 -27.77 -48.35 64.25
N LEU A 3 -27.18 -47.32 63.68
CA LEU A 3 -27.31 -47.05 62.25
C LEU A 3 -26.66 -48.20 61.48
N ASP A 4 -27.40 -48.76 60.54
CA ASP A 4 -26.87 -49.75 59.60
C ASP A 4 -25.79 -49.09 58.73
N ASN A 5 -24.78 -49.84 58.29
CA ASN A 5 -23.65 -49.35 57.52
C ASN A 5 -24.10 -48.56 56.28
N ARG A 6 -25.21 -48.97 55.66
CA ARG A 6 -25.82 -48.27 54.52
C ARG A 6 -26.30 -46.86 54.87
N GLN A 7 -26.84 -46.66 56.07
CA GLN A 7 -27.30 -45.35 56.54
C GLN A 7 -26.13 -44.43 56.85
N ILE A 8 -25.03 -44.98 57.39
CA ILE A 8 -23.77 -44.26 57.63
C ILE A 8 -23.15 -43.82 56.29
N THR A 9 -23.14 -44.69 55.27
CA THR A 9 -22.62 -44.33 53.93
C THR A 9 -23.43 -43.20 53.31
N ILE A 10 -24.76 -43.26 53.35
CA ILE A 10 -25.63 -42.21 52.80
C ILE A 10 -25.41 -40.87 53.53
N LEU A 11 -25.24 -40.92 54.85
CA LEU A 11 -25.00 -39.73 55.67
C LEU A 11 -23.66 -39.07 55.36
N LEU A 12 -22.61 -39.85 55.10
CA LEU A 12 -21.25 -39.35 54.83
C LEU A 12 -21.01 -39.01 53.34
N LEU A 13 -21.80 -39.57 52.43
CA LEU A 13 -21.68 -39.35 50.99
C LEU A 13 -21.56 -37.85 50.59
N PRO A 14 -22.44 -36.93 51.04
CA PRO A 14 -22.33 -35.52 50.64
C PRO A 14 -21.04 -34.86 51.11
N PHE A 15 -20.53 -35.25 52.28
CA PHE A 15 -19.26 -34.73 52.82
C PHE A 15 -18.06 -35.23 52.02
N ILE A 16 -18.06 -36.51 51.65
CA ILE A 16 -17.00 -37.10 50.81
C ILE A 16 -16.98 -36.44 49.43
N ILE A 17 -18.16 -36.21 48.83
CA ILE A 17 -18.28 -35.52 47.55
C ILE A 17 -17.76 -34.08 47.67
N ALA A 18 -18.16 -33.34 48.72
CA ALA A 18 -17.70 -31.98 48.94
C ALA A 18 -16.17 -31.89 49.09
N ILE A 19 -15.56 -32.82 49.84
CA ILE A 19 -14.11 -32.90 50.02
C ILE A 19 -13.41 -33.21 48.70
N LEU A 20 -13.92 -34.17 47.92
CA LEU A 20 -13.39 -34.49 46.60
C LEU A 20 -13.48 -33.29 45.66
N THR A 21 -14.62 -32.60 45.60
CA THR A 21 -14.77 -31.41 44.76
C THR A 21 -13.84 -30.28 45.18
N TYR A 22 -13.53 -30.15 46.48
CA TYR A 22 -12.62 -29.15 46.99
C TYR A 22 -11.16 -29.47 46.62
N ILE A 23 -10.72 -30.72 46.85
CA ILE A 23 -9.35 -31.17 46.54
C ILE A 23 -9.08 -31.09 45.03
N PHE A 24 -10.06 -31.46 44.22
CA PHE A 24 -9.93 -31.45 42.76
C PHE A 24 -10.44 -30.15 42.11
N SER A 25 -10.72 -29.10 42.90
CA SER A 25 -11.25 -27.82 42.41
C SER A 25 -10.41 -27.26 41.25
N ASP A 26 -9.10 -27.21 41.42
CA ASP A 26 -8.19 -26.67 40.40
C ASP A 26 -8.13 -27.54 39.15
N ALA A 27 -8.15 -28.87 39.31
CA ALA A 27 -8.16 -29.79 38.18
C ALA A 27 -9.47 -29.70 37.39
N ILE A 28 -10.61 -29.56 38.09
CA ILE A 28 -11.93 -29.35 37.49
C ILE A 28 -11.96 -28.00 36.76
N ALA A 29 -11.43 -26.94 37.37
CA ALA A 29 -11.36 -25.61 36.75
C ALA A 29 -10.45 -25.61 35.51
N GLN A 30 -9.31 -26.30 35.56
CA GLN A 30 -8.41 -26.44 34.41
C GLN A 30 -9.04 -27.25 33.28
N HIS A 31 -9.69 -28.38 33.59
CA HIS A 31 -10.46 -29.15 32.60
C HIS A 31 -11.59 -28.32 31.99
N ALA A 32 -12.33 -27.57 32.81
CA ALA A 32 -13.39 -26.68 32.35
C ALA A 32 -12.84 -25.60 31.42
N ARG A 33 -11.70 -24.98 31.73
CA ARG A 33 -11.03 -24.00 30.86
C ARG A 33 -10.49 -24.61 29.56
N TYR A 34 -10.11 -25.89 29.57
CA TYR A 34 -9.66 -26.60 28.37
C TYR A 34 -10.82 -26.86 27.38
N PHE A 35 -11.97 -27.33 27.89
CA PHE A 35 -13.16 -27.60 27.06
C PHE A 35 -13.98 -26.35 26.71
N PHE A 36 -14.01 -25.38 27.62
CA PHE A 36 -14.68 -24.09 27.46
C PHE A 36 -13.64 -22.98 27.62
N PRO A 37 -12.81 -22.75 26.60
CA PRO A 37 -11.84 -21.67 26.64
C PRO A 37 -12.57 -20.34 26.85
N VAL A 38 -12.13 -19.60 27.86
CA VAL A 38 -12.76 -18.34 28.27
C VAL A 38 -12.75 -17.39 27.08
N TYR A 39 -13.93 -16.93 26.67
CA TYR A 39 -14.14 -16.05 25.51
C TYR A 39 -13.25 -14.78 25.55
N GLU A 40 -12.80 -14.37 26.74
CA GLU A 40 -11.85 -13.28 26.96
C GLU A 40 -10.50 -13.47 26.25
N GLU A 41 -9.97 -14.70 26.16
CA GLU A 41 -8.65 -14.94 25.57
C GLU A 41 -8.65 -14.79 24.03
N TYR A 42 -9.80 -15.06 23.40
CA TYR A 42 -10.01 -14.82 21.96
C TYR A 42 -10.38 -13.36 21.65
N ALA A 43 -11.12 -12.70 22.55
CA ALA A 43 -11.43 -11.29 22.41
C ALA A 43 -10.16 -10.42 22.49
N ASP A 44 -9.25 -10.72 23.41
CA ASP A 44 -8.02 -9.93 23.62
C ASP A 44 -7.02 -10.04 22.46
N LYS A 45 -6.91 -11.21 21.82
CA LYS A 45 -6.09 -11.38 20.61
C LYS A 45 -6.62 -10.56 19.43
N ASN A 46 -7.94 -10.53 19.24
CA ASN A 46 -8.55 -9.72 18.18
C ASN A 46 -8.41 -8.21 18.44
N LEU A 47 -8.46 -7.79 19.71
CA LEU A 47 -8.29 -6.40 20.10
C LEU A 47 -6.85 -5.93 19.89
N LYS A 48 -5.86 -6.75 20.27
CA LYS A 48 -4.43 -6.48 20.02
C LYS A 48 -4.12 -6.39 18.52
N ASN A 49 -4.62 -7.34 17.73
CA ASN A 49 -4.38 -7.34 16.29
C ASN A 49 -5.01 -6.11 15.60
N LYS A 50 -6.21 -5.71 16.02
CA LYS A 50 -6.82 -4.46 15.54
C LYS A 50 -5.99 -3.24 15.93
N ALA A 51 -5.54 -3.14 17.17
CA ALA A 51 -4.72 -2.02 17.63
C ALA A 51 -3.40 -1.91 16.85
N GLU A 52 -2.75 -3.02 16.54
CA GLU A 52 -1.53 -3.06 15.74
C GLU A 52 -1.76 -2.57 14.30
N ILE A 53 -2.87 -2.96 13.68
CA ILE A 53 -3.25 -2.46 12.35
C ILE A 53 -3.48 -0.95 12.36
N TYR A 54 -4.18 -0.42 13.38
CA TYR A 54 -4.39 1.03 13.50
C TYR A 54 -3.07 1.79 13.68
N LEU A 55 -2.15 1.27 14.50
CA LEU A 55 -0.82 1.88 14.67
C LEU A 55 0.01 1.87 13.38
N GLN A 56 -0.08 0.79 12.58
CA GLN A 56 0.58 0.73 11.28
C GLN A 56 0.01 1.73 10.27
N ILE A 57 -1.31 1.92 10.26
CA ILE A 57 -1.98 2.90 9.39
C ILE A 57 -1.54 4.32 9.77
N GLU A 58 -1.49 4.64 11.07
CA GLU A 58 -1.04 5.95 11.55
C GLU A 58 0.43 6.23 11.17
N ALA A 59 1.32 5.24 11.35
CA ALA A 59 2.73 5.36 10.96
C ALA A 59 2.91 5.58 9.44
N GLN A 60 2.04 4.98 8.62
CA GLN A 60 2.05 5.19 7.17
C GLN A 60 1.49 6.55 6.76
N ASN A 61 0.56 7.11 7.54
CA ASN A 61 -0.03 8.42 7.29
C ASN A 61 1.02 9.54 7.40
N GLU A 62 1.90 9.50 8.42
CA GLU A 62 3.00 10.46 8.54
C GLU A 62 3.95 10.42 7.33
N SER A 63 4.27 9.20 6.87
CA SER A 63 5.11 8.99 5.69
C SER A 63 4.44 9.52 4.43
N TYR A 64 3.14 9.29 4.26
CA TYR A 64 2.36 9.80 3.15
C TYR A 64 2.30 11.34 3.14
N MET A 65 2.02 11.96 4.29
CA MET A 65 1.99 13.41 4.43
C MET A 65 3.35 14.05 4.15
N LYS A 66 4.44 13.39 4.55
CA LYS A 66 5.80 13.82 4.23
C LYS A 66 6.06 13.81 2.71
N VAL A 67 5.65 12.74 2.02
CA VAL A 67 5.78 12.66 0.55
C VAL A 67 4.98 13.75 -0.15
N ILE A 68 3.73 14.02 0.29
CA ILE A 68 2.92 15.12 -0.26
C ILE A 68 3.64 16.46 -0.10
N LYS A 69 4.17 16.74 1.09
CA LYS A 69 4.88 18.00 1.38
C LYS A 69 6.14 18.15 0.53
N ASP A 70 6.89 17.06 0.33
CA ASP A 70 8.08 17.06 -0.53
C ASP A 70 7.72 17.33 -2.00
N VAL A 71 6.62 16.76 -2.50
CA VAL A 71 6.12 17.03 -3.86
C VAL A 71 5.71 18.49 -4.01
N GLU A 72 4.99 19.04 -3.03
CA GLU A 72 4.59 20.45 -3.04
C GLU A 72 5.80 21.39 -3.04
N ASN A 73 6.81 21.10 -2.20
CA ASN A 73 8.05 21.86 -2.14
C ASN A 73 8.83 21.80 -3.46
N ARG A 74 8.93 20.62 -4.09
CA ARG A 74 9.57 20.47 -5.40
C ARG A 74 8.85 21.27 -6.48
N ASN A 75 7.52 21.29 -6.46
CA ASN A 75 6.75 22.06 -7.42
C ASN A 75 6.96 23.57 -7.24
N LYS A 76 6.92 24.06 -5.98
CA LYS A 76 7.25 25.45 -5.65
C LYS A 76 8.67 25.83 -6.09
N ASN A 77 9.64 24.93 -5.86
CA ASN A 77 11.03 25.17 -6.26
C ASN A 77 11.18 25.19 -7.79
N SER A 78 10.51 24.28 -8.52
CA SER A 78 10.50 24.27 -9.98
C SER A 78 9.88 25.55 -10.55
N GLN A 79 8.78 26.03 -9.97
CA GLN A 79 8.16 27.29 -10.33
C GLN A 79 9.11 28.47 -10.05
N TRP A 80 9.77 28.49 -8.90
CA TRP A 80 10.75 29.52 -8.56
C TRP A 80 11.94 29.54 -9.54
N VAL A 81 12.50 28.38 -9.89
CA VAL A 81 13.60 28.26 -10.87
C VAL A 81 13.15 28.74 -12.25
N SER A 82 11.96 28.32 -12.70
CA SER A 82 11.41 28.77 -13.98
C SER A 82 11.25 30.29 -14.02
N ASN A 83 10.73 30.88 -12.95
CA ASN A 83 10.45 32.31 -12.89
C ASN A 83 11.73 33.16 -12.73
N ASN A 84 12.76 32.67 -12.04
CA ASN A 84 13.94 33.49 -11.71
C ASN A 84 15.20 33.17 -12.52
N VAL A 85 15.36 31.93 -13.00
CA VAL A 85 16.59 31.51 -13.69
C VAL A 85 16.38 31.54 -15.20
N LEU A 86 15.27 30.98 -15.70
CA LEU A 86 15.02 30.93 -17.15
C LEU A 86 14.63 32.31 -17.71
N TYR A 87 13.79 33.07 -17.00
CA TYR A 87 13.41 34.43 -17.43
C TYR A 87 14.60 35.41 -17.46
N ASN A 88 15.50 35.33 -16.47
CA ASN A 88 16.72 36.15 -16.45
C ASN A 88 17.77 35.70 -17.48
N ALA A 89 17.80 34.42 -17.86
CA ALA A 89 18.67 33.92 -18.92
C ALA A 89 18.20 34.35 -20.32
N ILE A 90 16.89 34.41 -20.55
CA ILE A 90 16.31 34.90 -21.81
C ILE A 90 16.47 36.43 -21.91
N SER A 91 16.22 37.16 -20.83
CA SER A 91 16.32 38.63 -20.83
C SER A 91 17.75 39.17 -20.98
N LYS A 92 18.79 38.34 -20.85
CA LYS A 92 20.19 38.73 -21.08
C LYS A 92 20.70 38.44 -22.48
N ASN A 93 19.99 37.65 -23.28
CA ASN A 93 20.43 37.23 -24.62
C ASN A 93 19.65 37.90 -25.77
N ASP A 94 18.52 38.56 -25.51
CA ASP A 94 17.74 39.24 -26.55
C ASP A 94 18.05 40.75 -26.61
N SER A 95 19.25 41.07 -27.09
CA SER A 95 19.55 42.38 -27.68
C SER A 95 20.01 42.19 -29.13
N ASN A 96 19.08 41.79 -29.99
CA ASN A 96 19.04 42.03 -31.45
C ASN A 96 18.23 40.92 -32.12
N THR A 97 16.99 41.22 -32.54
CA THR A 97 16.53 41.11 -33.94
C THR A 97 15.04 41.41 -34.04
N ASP A 98 14.72 42.26 -35.02
CA ASP A 98 13.38 42.69 -35.37
C ASP A 98 12.53 41.59 -36.02
N THR A 99 11.21 41.77 -35.85
CA THR A 99 10.07 41.36 -36.71
C THR A 99 9.98 39.91 -37.20
N THR A 100 8.88 39.24 -36.82
CA THR A 100 7.75 38.92 -37.73
C THR A 100 6.71 38.05 -37.00
N THR A 101 5.51 38.60 -36.86
CA THR A 101 4.30 37.89 -36.40
C THR A 101 3.90 36.83 -37.42
N GLN A 102 4.10 35.55 -37.09
CA GLN A 102 3.41 34.42 -37.73
C GLN A 102 2.51 33.74 -36.70
N PRO A 103 1.26 33.37 -37.06
CA PRO A 103 0.38 32.67 -36.15
C PRO A 103 0.99 31.30 -35.85
N ALA A 104 1.05 30.97 -34.56
CA ALA A 104 1.63 29.73 -34.05
C ALA A 104 1.08 28.53 -34.84
N LYS A 105 1.93 27.98 -35.72
CA LYS A 105 1.77 26.62 -36.25
C LYS A 105 1.55 25.72 -35.04
N GLN A 106 0.40 25.05 -34.99
CA GLN A 106 0.12 23.99 -34.03
C GLN A 106 1.34 23.08 -33.96
N LEU A 107 2.09 23.21 -32.86
CA LEU A 107 3.18 22.33 -32.52
C LEU A 107 2.58 20.93 -32.55
N SER A 108 3.03 20.13 -33.52
CA SER A 108 2.89 18.68 -33.44
C SER A 108 3.48 18.29 -32.09
N GLN A 109 2.60 17.93 -31.15
CA GLN A 109 2.93 17.57 -29.78
C GLN A 109 3.67 16.22 -29.80
N ASP A 110 4.94 16.23 -30.22
CA ASP A 110 5.92 15.23 -29.83
C ASP A 110 6.27 15.45 -28.36
N TYR A 111 5.28 15.23 -27.48
CA TYR A 111 5.57 15.09 -26.05
C TYR A 111 6.52 13.90 -25.90
N PRO A 112 7.67 14.06 -25.23
CA PRO A 112 8.54 12.92 -24.99
C PRO A 112 7.75 11.88 -24.20
N LEU A 113 7.58 10.70 -24.79
CA LEU A 113 7.05 9.54 -24.09
C LEU A 113 8.05 9.19 -22.98
N ILE A 114 7.62 9.20 -21.73
CA ILE A 114 8.48 8.91 -20.57
C ILE A 114 7.98 7.62 -19.93
N LEU A 115 8.84 6.60 -19.85
CA LEU A 115 8.53 5.38 -19.09
C LEU A 115 8.74 5.67 -17.61
N GLN A 116 7.65 5.63 -16.84
CA GLN A 116 7.69 5.83 -15.40
C GLN A 116 7.75 4.52 -14.65
N MET A 117 7.08 3.47 -15.15
CA MET A 117 7.06 2.17 -14.49
C MET A 117 6.73 1.06 -15.49
N SER A 118 7.23 -0.15 -15.24
CA SER A 118 6.94 -1.34 -16.04
C SER A 118 6.62 -2.53 -15.13
N PHE A 119 5.63 -3.32 -15.51
CA PHE A 119 5.17 -4.49 -14.79
C PHE A 119 5.06 -5.68 -15.76
N PRO A 120 6.18 -6.35 -16.09
CA PRO A 120 6.19 -7.46 -17.04
C PRO A 120 5.22 -8.58 -16.66
N LYS A 121 5.20 -8.97 -15.38
CA LYS A 121 4.30 -10.02 -14.86
C LYS A 121 2.81 -9.68 -14.97
N LYS A 122 2.46 -8.41 -15.19
CA LYS A 122 1.08 -7.94 -15.27
C LYS A 122 0.74 -7.37 -16.64
N ASP A 123 1.63 -7.52 -17.63
CA ASP A 123 1.47 -6.98 -18.99
C ASP A 123 1.08 -5.50 -19.00
N MET A 124 1.64 -4.71 -18.09
CA MET A 124 1.29 -3.31 -17.87
C MET A 124 2.51 -2.41 -17.77
N ALA A 125 2.39 -1.17 -18.25
CA ALA A 125 3.37 -0.13 -18.11
C ALA A 125 2.70 1.22 -17.84
N ILE A 126 3.40 2.12 -17.15
CA ILE A 126 2.97 3.51 -16.96
C ILE A 126 3.84 4.39 -17.83
N ILE A 127 3.23 4.98 -18.86
CA ILE A 127 3.90 5.81 -19.86
C ILE A 127 3.24 7.19 -19.86
N SER A 128 4.02 8.23 -19.58
CA SER A 128 3.54 9.62 -19.48
C SER A 128 2.28 9.77 -18.63
N GLY A 129 2.25 9.12 -17.46
CA GLY A 129 1.13 9.15 -16.50
C GLY A 129 -0.06 8.25 -16.82
N LYS A 130 -0.04 7.54 -17.96
CA LYS A 130 -1.14 6.64 -18.37
C LYS A 130 -0.77 5.19 -18.17
N ILE A 131 -1.69 4.41 -17.61
CA ILE A 131 -1.56 2.95 -17.51
C ILE A 131 -1.90 2.34 -18.88
N VAL A 132 -0.96 1.63 -19.47
CA VAL A 132 -1.08 0.99 -20.79
C VAL A 132 -0.85 -0.50 -20.63
N LYS A 133 -1.73 -1.32 -21.21
CA LYS A 133 -1.58 -2.78 -21.27
C LYS A 133 -0.87 -3.19 -22.56
N LEU A 134 -0.27 -4.38 -22.55
CA LEU A 134 0.29 -5.00 -23.75
C LEU A 134 -0.75 -4.99 -24.88
N ASN A 135 -0.30 -4.72 -26.10
CA ASN A 135 -1.10 -4.54 -27.32
C ASN A 135 -2.01 -3.30 -27.38
N ASN A 136 -2.09 -2.48 -26.33
CA ASN A 136 -2.82 -1.22 -26.40
C ASN A 136 -2.02 -0.13 -27.13
N THR A 137 -2.75 0.84 -27.69
CA THR A 137 -2.18 1.98 -28.40
C THR A 137 -2.11 3.20 -27.47
N ILE A 138 -0.97 3.87 -27.46
CA ILE A 138 -0.72 5.14 -26.78
C ILE A 138 -0.01 6.11 -27.73
N HIS A 139 -0.56 7.32 -27.92
CA HIS A 139 -0.01 8.36 -28.80
C HIS A 139 0.45 7.82 -30.18
N ASN A 140 -0.44 7.10 -30.87
CA ASN A 140 -0.18 6.46 -32.18
C ASN A 140 0.90 5.36 -32.20
N ALA A 141 1.27 4.83 -31.03
CA ALA A 141 2.19 3.72 -30.88
C ALA A 141 1.55 2.54 -30.17
N LYS A 142 1.69 1.32 -30.70
CA LYS A 142 1.24 0.08 -30.06
C LYS A 142 2.32 -0.44 -29.12
N LEU A 143 1.96 -0.81 -27.89
CA LEU A 143 2.86 -1.46 -26.95
C LEU A 143 3.02 -2.94 -27.30
N ILE A 144 4.22 -3.35 -27.75
CA ILE A 144 4.49 -4.70 -28.25
C ILE A 144 5.18 -5.58 -27.21
N SER A 145 6.05 -5.01 -26.37
CA SER A 145 6.79 -5.76 -25.35
C SER A 145 7.00 -4.93 -24.10
N ILE A 146 6.98 -5.59 -22.95
CA ILE A 146 7.18 -5.00 -21.62
C ILE A 146 8.25 -5.81 -20.88
N GLU A 147 9.39 -5.19 -20.62
CA GLU A 147 10.47 -5.74 -19.81
C GLU A 147 10.70 -4.88 -18.55
N GLN A 148 11.48 -5.40 -17.60
CA GLN A 148 11.62 -4.85 -16.23
C GLN A 148 12.00 -3.35 -16.15
N ARG A 149 12.62 -2.80 -17.20
CA ARG A 149 13.09 -1.39 -17.26
C ARG A 149 12.90 -0.73 -18.61
N ARG A 150 12.27 -1.42 -19.56
CA ARG A 150 12.09 -0.90 -20.92
C ARG A 150 10.83 -1.47 -21.54
N VAL A 151 10.25 -0.70 -22.45
CA VAL A 151 9.08 -1.12 -23.23
C VAL A 151 9.32 -0.87 -24.71
N LEU A 152 8.80 -1.75 -25.56
CA LEU A 152 8.88 -1.61 -27.01
C LEU A 152 7.58 -1.02 -27.55
N LEU A 153 7.70 0.14 -28.19
CA LEU A 153 6.59 0.80 -28.87
C LEU A 153 6.74 0.69 -30.38
N GLN A 154 5.66 0.33 -31.06
CA GLN A 154 5.56 0.29 -32.51
C GLN A 154 4.70 1.44 -33.01
N PHE A 155 5.34 2.36 -33.70
CA PHE A 155 4.71 3.39 -34.51
C PHE A 155 4.47 2.83 -35.93
N LYS A 156 3.73 3.55 -36.77
CA LYS A 156 3.36 3.10 -38.12
C LYS A 156 4.56 2.57 -38.94
N GLU A 157 5.72 3.19 -38.83
CA GLU A 157 6.91 2.83 -39.63
C GLU A 157 8.17 2.54 -38.79
N LYS A 158 8.09 2.65 -37.45
CA LYS A 158 9.29 2.58 -36.59
C LYS A 158 8.99 1.88 -35.27
N GLN A 159 9.97 1.12 -34.79
CA GLN A 159 9.98 0.60 -33.42
C GLN A 159 10.93 1.44 -32.57
N LYS A 160 10.53 1.72 -31.33
CA LYS A 160 11.36 2.47 -30.38
C LYS A 160 11.30 1.82 -29.01
N TRP A 161 12.48 1.61 -28.42
CA TRP A 161 12.60 1.26 -27.01
C TRP A 161 12.49 2.51 -26.15
N LEU A 162 11.60 2.44 -25.17
CA LEU A 162 11.47 3.44 -24.13
C LEU A 162 12.08 2.89 -22.85
N TYR A 163 13.03 3.61 -22.28
CA TYR A 163 13.74 3.20 -21.06
C TYR A 163 13.22 3.99 -19.86
N MET A 164 13.17 3.32 -18.71
CA MET A 164 12.86 3.98 -17.45
C MET A 164 14.02 4.92 -17.10
N PHE A 165 13.73 6.18 -16.82
CA PHE A 165 14.75 7.11 -16.34
C PHE A 165 15.25 6.62 -14.98
N ASN A 166 16.57 6.46 -14.84
CA ASN A 166 17.23 6.23 -13.56
C ASN A 166 17.32 7.54 -12.78
#